data_AF-A0A7S2KXD7-F1
#
_entry.id   AF-A0A7S2KXD7-F1
#
_cell.length_a   1.000
_cell.length_b   1.000
_cell.length_c   1.000
_cell.angle_alpha   90.00
_cell.angle_beta   90.00
_cell.angle_gamma   90.00
#
_symmetry.space_group_name_H-M   'P 1'
#
loop_
_entity.id
_entity.type
_entity.pdbx_description
1 polymer ?
#
loop_
_entity_poly.entity_id
_entity_poly.type
_entity_poly.pdbx_seq_one_letter_code
_entity_poly.pdbx_strand_id
1 'polypeptide(L)'
;FCSIKGRGNKMDNKAIAAGRGQGSSLPSPQKSSRSCSICSFKSYSASSSNNPSRSFHSGKKTILHPSATAGMGMLDASFVNIHSPTDANNKNDIIDSILSDALSHNNHVGASNNKGTLQEASTKMAAYAEAAMEMIQEAENADNISAEKVDEGEKYYCNVCIERIGQAIDVYSDLILDESVAYDEAASSEEERSSSIRKILSRIVNLNNADTNMIVSDGDEDSAIQWAIDSFHLELEALASAFHDQEEELRILQSLMQDQNIRSRSISEEEDRAMEALNALEIDTHIFGEESHLVTKQCSDVMGEIDALSKVQLSSIPFHIDVDWGEGVRTQTVGRYPTINNLRLAYRVNQKAGLGRKEICAAWNQAAQLITFTSGLNPSFSSSNVRIIPLSYPCAKIVFEGQSVHNLGWEALDGEDESPHVPSLSITLFLALLSELSDHIINSSERNGALHASTSPPFPMTTTSIDSVDVTCLGDTDTASWSSVVFCIAVNLRWLSQLVLPSDVRQVII
;
A
#
# COMPACT_ATOMS: atom_id res chain seq x y z
N PHE A 1 16.29 16.56 -45.29
CA PHE A 1 15.96 17.11 -43.96
C PHE A 1 15.95 15.95 -42.96
N CYS A 2 16.36 16.19 -41.69
CA CYS A 2 16.37 15.29 -40.51
C CYS A 2 16.13 13.78 -40.77
N SER A 3 17.10 12.84 -40.69
CA SER A 3 18.41 12.78 -40.03
C SER A 3 18.40 12.80 -38.49
N ILE A 4 18.35 11.60 -37.88
CA ILE A 4 18.87 11.31 -36.53
C ILE A 4 19.72 10.03 -36.65
N LYS A 5 20.84 9.96 -35.91
CA LYS A 5 21.80 8.84 -35.92
C LYS A 5 21.52 7.84 -34.80
N GLY A 6 21.39 6.56 -35.12
CA GLY A 6 21.64 5.49 -34.16
C GLY A 6 23.15 5.27 -33.98
N ARG A 7 23.67 5.44 -32.76
CA ARG A 7 25.01 4.95 -32.38
C ARG A 7 24.84 3.58 -31.71
N GLY A 8 25.48 2.56 -32.25
CA GLY A 8 25.66 1.29 -31.53
C GLY A 8 26.82 1.40 -30.53
N ASN A 9 26.68 0.72 -29.38
CA ASN A 9 27.79 0.42 -28.47
C ASN A 9 27.88 -1.10 -28.32
N LYS A 10 29.09 -1.65 -28.46
CA LYS A 10 29.44 -2.95 -27.86
C LYS A 10 29.78 -2.72 -26.39
N MET A 11 29.46 -3.68 -25.52
CA MET A 11 30.26 -3.96 -24.33
C MET A 11 30.38 -5.46 -24.13
N ASP A 12 31.48 -5.87 -23.52
CA ASP A 12 32.02 -7.23 -23.61
C ASP A 12 31.44 -8.19 -22.56
N ASN A 13 31.39 -9.48 -22.92
CA ASN A 13 31.18 -10.55 -21.96
C ASN A 13 32.33 -10.60 -20.95
N LYS A 14 32.02 -10.71 -19.65
CA LYS A 14 33.01 -11.10 -18.64
C LYS A 14 32.39 -12.03 -17.61
N ALA A 15 32.86 -13.27 -17.59
CA ALA A 15 32.41 -14.28 -16.62
C ALA A 15 33.04 -14.05 -15.24
N ILE A 16 32.27 -14.33 -14.18
CA ILE A 16 32.74 -14.58 -12.82
C ILE A 16 32.03 -15.85 -12.33
N ALA A 17 32.74 -16.70 -11.60
CA ALA A 17 32.27 -18.04 -11.22
C ALA A 17 32.03 -18.18 -9.71
N ALA A 18 31.11 -19.09 -9.38
CA ALA A 18 31.01 -19.88 -8.15
C ALA A 18 31.09 -19.17 -6.77
N GLY A 19 29.97 -19.19 -6.05
CA GLY A 19 29.92 -19.08 -4.58
C GLY A 19 28.86 -20.03 -4.01
N ARG A 20 29.26 -20.98 -3.16
CA ARG A 20 28.32 -21.84 -2.41
C ARG A 20 27.95 -21.19 -1.08
N GLY A 21 26.68 -21.26 -0.69
CA GLY A 21 26.18 -20.92 0.64
C GLY A 21 25.08 -21.90 1.06
N GLN A 22 25.05 -22.27 2.34
CA GLN A 22 24.01 -23.08 2.98
C GLN A 22 23.30 -22.22 4.05
N GLY A 23 22.13 -22.64 4.52
CA GLY A 23 21.65 -22.20 5.85
C GLY A 23 20.22 -21.68 5.93
N SER A 24 19.30 -22.62 6.13
CA SER A 24 17.97 -22.48 6.73
C SER A 24 17.76 -21.35 7.77
N SER A 25 16.58 -20.72 7.70
CA SER A 25 15.68 -20.54 8.86
C SER A 25 14.25 -20.19 8.40
N LEU A 26 13.22 -20.64 9.14
CA LEU A 26 11.85 -20.14 9.00
C LEU A 26 11.62 -18.99 10.00
N PRO A 27 10.86 -17.95 9.65
CA PRO A 27 10.32 -17.02 10.64
C PRO A 27 9.18 -17.67 11.44
N SER A 28 9.11 -17.37 12.73
CA SER A 28 8.01 -17.74 13.62
C SER A 28 6.79 -16.82 13.45
N PRO A 29 5.58 -17.24 13.82
CA PRO A 29 4.38 -16.41 13.69
C PRO A 29 4.45 -15.20 14.63
N GLN A 30 4.42 -13.99 14.06
CA GLN A 30 4.29 -12.76 14.83
C GLN A 30 2.90 -12.70 15.50
N LYS A 31 2.87 -12.37 16.79
CA LYS A 31 1.61 -12.06 17.49
C LYS A 31 1.07 -10.74 16.93
N SER A 32 -0.23 -10.71 16.60
CA SER A 32 -0.90 -9.48 16.20
C SER A 32 -0.93 -8.48 17.35
N SER A 33 -0.14 -7.41 17.25
CA SER A 33 -0.25 -6.23 18.08
C SER A 33 -1.43 -5.40 17.60
N ARG A 34 -2.51 -5.34 18.40
CA ARG A 34 -3.65 -4.46 18.13
C ARG A 34 -3.18 -3.00 18.20
N SER A 35 -3.08 -2.34 17.05
CA SER A 35 -2.72 -0.92 16.97
C SER A 35 -3.88 -0.05 17.45
N CYS A 36 -3.67 0.75 18.49
CA CYS A 36 -4.60 1.81 18.87
C CYS A 36 -4.67 2.86 17.74
N SER A 37 -5.87 3.17 17.24
CA SER A 37 -6.08 4.08 16.11
C SER A 37 -5.51 5.48 16.35
N ILE A 38 -5.60 5.97 17.59
CA ILE A 38 -5.12 7.29 18.04
C ILE A 38 -3.59 7.42 17.95
N CYS A 39 -2.84 6.31 18.08
CA CYS A 39 -1.37 6.34 18.10
C CYS A 39 -0.72 6.51 16.71
N SER A 40 -1.50 6.61 15.63
CA SER A 40 -0.98 6.61 14.25
C SER A 40 -0.30 7.93 13.84
N PHE A 41 -0.53 9.03 14.57
CA PHE A 41 0.12 10.32 14.31
C PHE A 41 1.58 10.33 14.79
N LYS A 42 2.51 10.38 13.83
CA LYS A 42 3.95 10.59 14.08
C LYS A 42 4.20 11.93 14.76
N SER A 43 4.78 11.89 15.95
CA SER A 43 5.31 13.09 16.62
C SER A 43 6.36 13.78 15.76
N TYR A 44 6.22 15.08 15.52
CA TYR A 44 7.29 15.91 14.97
C TYR A 44 8.31 16.23 16.07
N SER A 45 9.54 15.73 15.93
CA SER A 45 10.63 16.02 16.86
C SER A 45 11.08 17.47 16.74
N ALA A 46 10.65 18.33 17.67
CA ALA A 46 11.15 19.70 17.79
C ALA A 46 12.69 19.70 17.94
N SER A 47 13.38 20.17 16.91
CA SER A 47 14.84 20.04 16.82
C SER A 47 15.53 21.18 17.54
N SER A 48 16.14 20.87 18.68
CA SER A 48 16.96 21.79 19.49
C SER A 48 18.00 22.53 18.62
N SER A 49 17.92 23.86 18.61
CA SER A 49 18.80 24.72 17.82
C SER A 49 20.16 24.91 18.51
N ASN A 50 21.23 24.44 17.86
CA ASN A 50 22.59 24.59 18.38
C ASN A 50 23.07 26.04 18.32
N ASN A 51 23.49 26.58 19.47
CA ASN A 51 24.14 27.90 19.57
C ASN A 51 25.51 27.91 18.85
N PRO A 52 25.75 28.83 17.87
CA PRO A 52 27.06 28.97 17.24
C PRO A 52 27.96 29.95 18.01
N SER A 53 28.94 29.43 18.74
CA SER A 53 29.96 30.22 19.44
C SER A 53 30.70 31.17 18.50
N ARG A 54 30.56 32.49 18.68
CA ARG A 54 31.34 33.52 17.96
C ARG A 54 32.51 34.03 18.79
N SER A 55 33.68 34.13 18.16
CA SER A 55 34.94 34.53 18.76
C SER A 55 35.08 36.05 18.90
N PHE A 56 35.80 36.48 19.95
CA PHE A 56 36.16 37.88 20.18
C PHE A 56 37.11 38.43 19.10
N HIS A 57 36.82 39.65 18.62
CA HIS A 57 37.83 40.61 18.16
C HIS A 57 37.45 42.02 18.67
N SER A 58 38.44 42.89 18.86
CA SER A 58 38.32 44.07 19.76
C SER A 58 38.18 45.41 19.02
N GLY A 59 37.44 46.37 19.62
CA GLY A 59 37.24 47.69 18.99
C GLY A 59 36.45 48.74 19.76
N LYS A 60 37.07 49.33 20.81
CA LYS A 60 36.75 50.66 21.43
C LYS A 60 35.33 50.91 22.05
N LYS A 61 35.36 51.28 23.34
CA LYS A 61 34.47 52.19 24.12
C LYS A 61 33.21 52.74 23.41
N THR A 62 32.05 52.80 24.08
CA THR A 62 31.70 53.90 25.03
C THR A 62 30.61 53.52 26.07
N ILE A 63 30.60 54.27 27.18
CA ILE A 63 29.68 54.29 28.36
C ILE A 63 28.29 54.87 27.98
N LEU A 64 27.11 54.52 28.53
CA LEU A 64 26.54 53.48 29.43
C LEU A 64 25.05 53.29 28.96
N HIS A 65 24.03 52.69 29.59
CA HIS A 65 23.70 52.06 30.91
C HIS A 65 22.64 50.94 30.62
N PRO A 66 22.27 50.02 31.53
CA PRO A 66 21.24 49.01 31.28
C PRO A 66 19.83 49.47 31.71
N SER A 67 18.82 49.00 30.99
CA SER A 67 17.45 48.81 31.49
C SER A 67 17.02 47.38 31.17
N ALA A 68 16.34 46.72 32.10
CA ALA A 68 15.84 45.37 31.95
C ALA A 68 14.35 45.36 32.27
N THR A 69 13.52 45.14 31.25
CA THR A 69 12.07 44.98 31.39
C THR A 69 11.75 43.51 31.15
N ALA A 70 11.32 42.80 32.20
CA ALA A 70 10.80 41.45 32.04
C ALA A 70 9.45 41.52 31.31
N GLY A 71 9.23 40.62 30.35
CA GLY A 71 7.96 40.53 29.64
C GLY A 71 6.93 39.77 30.47
N MET A 72 5.96 40.48 31.04
CA MET A 72 4.80 39.86 31.68
C MET A 72 3.87 39.31 30.57
N GLY A 73 3.62 38.00 30.55
CA GLY A 73 2.69 37.39 29.62
C GLY A 73 1.26 37.47 30.14
N MET A 74 0.38 38.19 29.44
CA MET A 74 -1.07 38.04 29.63
C MET A 74 -1.59 36.91 28.73
N LEU A 75 -2.32 35.97 29.32
CA LEU A 75 -3.07 34.94 28.59
C LEU A 75 -4.53 35.37 28.39
N ASP A 76 -5.15 34.86 27.33
CA ASP A 76 -6.53 35.13 26.95
C ASP A 76 -7.44 34.04 27.55
N ALA A 77 -8.47 34.44 28.30
CA ALA A 77 -9.43 33.55 28.93
C ALA A 77 -10.68 33.37 28.05
N SER A 78 -10.51 32.74 26.89
CA SER A 78 -11.60 32.40 25.96
C SER A 78 -11.55 30.94 25.48
N PHE A 79 -12.73 30.42 25.11
CA PHE A 79 -13.08 29.01 24.82
C PHE A 79 -13.14 28.10 26.06
N VAL A 80 -14.27 27.42 26.33
CA VAL A 80 -14.81 26.30 25.55
C VAL A 80 -16.32 26.43 25.30
N ASN A 81 -16.78 26.09 24.08
CA ASN A 81 -18.19 25.83 23.78
C ASN A 81 -18.31 24.54 22.94
N ILE A 82 -18.59 23.40 23.58
CA ILE A 82 -18.70 22.10 22.91
C ILE A 82 -20.11 21.92 22.36
N HIS A 83 -20.23 21.89 21.03
CA HIS A 83 -21.40 21.30 20.39
C HIS A 83 -21.27 19.78 20.37
N SER A 84 -22.12 19.09 21.14
CA SER A 84 -22.20 17.63 21.15
C SER A 84 -22.98 17.13 19.93
N PRO A 85 -22.48 16.13 19.17
CA PRO A 85 -23.22 15.52 18.07
C PRO A 85 -24.28 14.56 18.63
N THR A 86 -25.55 14.85 18.35
CA THR A 86 -26.65 13.90 18.63
C THR A 86 -26.75 12.86 17.53
N ASP A 87 -26.47 11.59 17.85
CA ASP A 87 -27.39 10.51 17.52
C ASP A 87 -27.16 9.26 18.40
N ALA A 88 -28.14 8.35 18.40
CA ALA A 88 -28.35 7.28 19.39
C ALA A 88 -27.17 6.27 19.56
N ASN A 89 -27.04 5.50 20.66
CA ASN A 89 -28.11 5.01 21.52
C ASN A 89 -27.65 4.53 22.93
N ASN A 90 -28.36 4.97 23.98
CA ASN A 90 -28.69 4.22 25.21
C ASN A 90 -27.57 3.61 26.12
N LYS A 91 -26.76 4.46 26.81
CA LYS A 91 -26.11 4.12 28.12
C LYS A 91 -25.57 5.35 28.92
N ASN A 92 -26.08 6.57 28.69
CA ASN A 92 -25.45 7.82 29.17
C ASN A 92 -25.89 8.33 30.57
N ASP A 93 -26.98 7.81 31.12
CA ASP A 93 -27.77 8.45 32.20
C ASP A 93 -26.98 8.89 33.45
N ILE A 94 -25.81 8.31 33.74
CA ILE A 94 -24.98 8.66 34.90
C ILE A 94 -24.20 9.97 34.66
N ILE A 95 -23.56 10.14 33.50
CA ILE A 95 -22.75 11.33 33.20
C ILE A 95 -23.67 12.54 32.97
N ASP A 96 -24.77 12.34 32.24
CA ASP A 96 -25.77 13.38 32.04
C ASP A 96 -26.48 13.76 33.36
N SER A 97 -26.62 12.85 34.34
CA SER A 97 -27.12 13.20 35.68
C SER A 97 -26.15 14.11 36.44
N ILE A 98 -24.85 13.83 36.41
CA ILE A 98 -23.83 14.63 37.12
C ILE A 98 -23.73 16.04 36.51
N LEU A 99 -23.77 16.14 35.18
CA LEU A 99 -23.82 17.44 34.48
C LEU A 99 -25.15 18.18 34.69
N SER A 100 -26.27 17.46 34.75
CA SER A 100 -27.59 18.04 35.03
C SER A 100 -27.66 18.64 36.44
N ASP A 101 -27.21 17.92 37.47
CA ASP A 101 -27.19 18.44 38.85
C ASP A 101 -26.26 19.66 38.99
N ALA A 102 -25.12 19.68 38.30
CA ALA A 102 -24.22 20.83 38.26
C ALA A 102 -24.83 22.07 37.60
N LEU A 103 -25.67 21.90 36.57
CA LEU A 103 -26.32 23.00 35.83
C LEU A 103 -27.66 23.43 36.43
N SER A 104 -28.36 22.51 37.12
CA SER A 104 -29.67 22.71 37.76
C SER A 104 -29.69 23.90 38.75
N HIS A 105 -28.59 24.10 39.50
CA HIS A 105 -28.51 25.15 40.51
C HIS A 105 -28.43 26.60 39.98
N ASN A 106 -28.22 26.84 38.69
CA ASN A 106 -28.08 28.21 38.15
C ASN A 106 -29.41 28.90 37.79
N ASN A 107 -30.55 28.19 37.78
CA ASN A 107 -31.84 28.73 37.31
C ASN A 107 -32.79 29.22 38.42
N HIS A 108 -32.25 29.85 39.48
CA HIS A 108 -33.07 30.64 40.40
C HIS A 108 -32.57 32.09 40.49
N VAL A 109 -33.29 33.01 39.82
CA VAL A 109 -33.00 34.45 39.87
C VAL A 109 -33.29 34.97 41.28
N GLY A 110 -32.25 35.17 42.07
CA GLY A 110 -32.28 35.74 43.41
C GLY A 110 -30.89 36.22 43.79
N ALA A 111 -30.76 37.48 44.23
CA ALA A 111 -29.45 38.08 44.49
C ALA A 111 -28.78 37.45 45.72
N SER A 112 -27.72 36.66 45.48
CA SER A 112 -26.84 36.09 46.51
C SER A 112 -25.39 36.47 46.23
N ASN A 113 -24.64 36.80 47.29
CA ASN A 113 -23.23 37.16 47.21
C ASN A 113 -22.33 35.92 47.10
N ASN A 114 -22.47 35.15 46.03
CA ASN A 114 -21.60 33.99 45.76
C ASN A 114 -20.22 34.46 45.25
N LYS A 115 -19.42 35.04 46.15
CA LYS A 115 -17.96 34.98 46.02
C LYS A 115 -17.55 33.53 46.26
N GLY A 116 -17.52 32.72 45.20
CA GLY A 116 -16.84 31.43 45.22
C GLY A 116 -15.40 31.68 45.67
N THR A 117 -14.99 31.03 46.76
CA THR A 117 -13.69 31.34 47.37
C THR A 117 -12.58 30.62 46.61
N LEU A 118 -11.35 31.15 46.61
CA LEU A 118 -10.21 30.48 45.98
C LEU A 118 -9.97 29.08 46.58
N GLN A 119 -10.28 28.92 47.87
CA GLN A 119 -10.37 27.64 48.59
C GLN A 119 -11.33 26.63 47.91
N GLU A 120 -12.46 27.10 47.37
CA GLU A 120 -13.51 26.30 46.74
C GLU A 120 -13.18 25.91 45.29
N ALA A 121 -12.46 26.78 44.57
CA ALA A 121 -11.86 26.43 43.28
C ALA A 121 -10.75 25.37 43.46
N SER A 122 -9.86 25.59 44.44
CA SER A 122 -8.78 24.68 44.80
C SER A 122 -9.30 23.29 45.22
N THR A 123 -10.33 23.19 46.06
CA THR A 123 -10.90 21.88 46.44
C THR A 123 -11.62 21.17 45.29
N LYS A 124 -12.30 21.89 44.39
CA LYS A 124 -12.88 21.28 43.18
C LYS A 124 -11.80 20.74 42.25
N MET A 125 -10.71 21.47 42.07
CA MET A 125 -9.58 21.04 41.25
C MET A 125 -8.84 19.84 41.85
N ALA A 126 -8.64 19.82 43.17
CA ALA A 126 -8.10 18.66 43.88
C ALA A 126 -8.98 17.42 43.69
N ALA A 127 -10.31 17.54 43.77
CA ALA A 127 -11.23 16.44 43.53
C ALA A 127 -11.20 15.94 42.07
N TYR A 128 -11.02 16.83 41.08
CA TYR A 128 -10.82 16.41 39.68
C TYR A 128 -9.48 15.68 39.47
N ALA A 129 -8.40 16.12 40.13
CA ALA A 129 -7.11 15.44 40.07
C ALA A 129 -7.14 14.07 40.76
N GLU A 130 -7.82 13.97 41.91
CA GLU A 130 -8.03 12.71 42.65
C GLU A 130 -8.83 11.70 41.80
N ALA A 131 -9.96 12.12 41.21
CA ALA A 131 -10.74 11.28 40.31
C ALA A 131 -9.99 10.89 39.03
N ALA A 132 -9.13 11.76 38.49
CA ALA A 132 -8.28 11.44 37.34
C ALA A 132 -7.23 10.37 37.71
N MET A 133 -6.60 10.47 38.88
CA MET A 133 -5.67 9.45 39.37
C MET A 133 -6.36 8.12 39.68
N GLU A 134 -7.58 8.13 40.21
CA GLU A 134 -8.37 6.91 40.45
C GLU A 134 -8.66 6.17 39.14
N MET A 135 -9.12 6.87 38.09
CA MET A 135 -9.32 6.27 36.75
C MET A 135 -8.02 5.71 36.13
N ILE A 136 -6.87 6.38 36.33
CA ILE A 136 -5.57 5.87 35.88
C ILE A 136 -5.20 4.59 36.65
N GLN A 137 -5.40 4.59 37.97
CA GLN A 137 -5.08 3.44 38.82
C GLN A 137 -6.01 2.24 38.58
N GLU A 138 -7.28 2.45 38.24
CA GLU A 138 -8.18 1.38 37.77
C GLU A 138 -7.67 0.76 36.46
N ALA A 139 -7.21 1.59 35.50
CA ALA A 139 -6.65 1.11 34.24
C ALA A 139 -5.36 0.28 34.43
N GLU A 140 -4.44 0.71 35.31
CA GLU A 140 -3.22 -0.07 35.63
C GLU A 140 -3.54 -1.39 36.36
N ASN A 141 -4.61 -1.45 37.15
CA ASN A 141 -5.06 -2.68 37.79
C ASN A 141 -5.74 -3.65 36.82
N ALA A 142 -6.43 -3.15 35.78
CA ALA A 142 -7.07 -3.98 34.76
C ALA A 142 -6.05 -4.85 34.00
N ASP A 143 -4.86 -4.32 33.67
CA ASP A 143 -3.76 -5.04 33.01
C ASP A 143 -3.23 -6.24 33.83
N ASN A 144 -3.54 -6.31 35.14
CA ASN A 144 -3.15 -7.42 36.03
C ASN A 144 -4.23 -8.52 36.16
N ILE A 145 -5.46 -8.31 35.68
CA ILE A 145 -6.53 -9.31 35.75
C ILE A 145 -6.46 -10.21 34.50
N SER A 146 -6.17 -11.49 34.71
CA SER A 146 -5.77 -12.42 33.64
C SER A 146 -6.92 -12.87 32.73
N ALA A 147 -7.30 -12.01 31.77
CA ALA A 147 -7.92 -12.36 30.48
C ALA A 147 -9.03 -13.45 30.49
N GLU A 148 -9.97 -13.38 31.43
CA GLU A 148 -11.24 -14.11 31.37
C GLU A 148 -12.32 -13.22 30.74
N LYS A 149 -13.23 -13.81 29.95
CA LYS A 149 -13.98 -13.09 28.91
C LYS A 149 -15.03 -12.11 29.46
N VAL A 150 -14.76 -10.81 29.29
CA VAL A 150 -15.80 -9.76 29.28
C VAL A 150 -16.12 -9.45 27.81
N ASP A 151 -17.41 -9.52 27.44
CA ASP A 151 -17.89 -9.43 26.05
C ASP A 151 -18.75 -8.16 25.80
N GLU A 152 -18.59 -7.13 26.65
CA GLU A 152 -19.22 -5.81 26.50
C GLU A 152 -18.17 -4.68 26.43
N GLY A 153 -17.81 -4.28 25.20
CA GLY A 153 -17.72 -2.86 24.78
C GLY A 153 -16.76 -1.86 25.44
N GLU A 154 -16.04 -2.18 26.51
CA GLU A 154 -15.22 -1.20 27.25
C GLU A 154 -14.04 -0.65 26.42
N LYS A 155 -13.97 0.68 26.31
CA LYS A 155 -12.99 1.41 25.50
C LYS A 155 -11.72 1.73 26.31
N TYR A 156 -10.93 0.71 26.62
CA TYR A 156 -9.65 0.94 27.31
C TYR A 156 -8.71 1.83 26.47
N TYR A 157 -8.25 2.93 27.07
CA TYR A 157 -7.15 3.72 26.51
C TYR A 157 -5.85 2.93 26.60
N CYS A 158 -4.99 3.02 25.58
CA CYS A 158 -3.68 2.38 25.66
C CYS A 158 -2.73 3.19 26.55
N ASN A 159 -1.70 2.54 27.09
CA ASN A 159 -0.83 3.15 28.11
C ASN A 159 -0.09 4.40 27.58
N VAL A 160 0.12 4.52 26.26
CA VAL A 160 0.66 5.73 25.60
C VAL A 160 -0.34 6.90 25.56
N CYS A 161 -1.64 6.62 25.50
CA CYS A 161 -2.68 7.64 25.67
C CYS A 161 -2.80 8.06 27.14
N ILE A 162 -2.72 7.10 28.08
CA ILE A 162 -2.71 7.36 29.52
C ILE A 162 -1.50 8.24 29.91
N GLU A 163 -0.30 7.88 29.46
CA GLU A 163 0.93 8.65 29.67
C GLU A 163 0.83 10.09 29.12
N ARG A 164 0.25 10.27 27.92
CA ARG A 164 -0.01 11.61 27.35
C ARG A 164 -1.04 12.43 28.14
N ILE A 165 -2.05 11.77 28.71
CA ILE A 165 -3.06 12.43 29.56
C ILE A 165 -2.41 12.85 30.89
N GLY A 166 -1.59 12.00 31.51
CA GLY A 166 -0.79 12.32 32.70
C GLY A 166 0.11 13.53 32.45
N GLN A 167 0.94 13.48 31.40
CA GLN A 167 1.83 14.61 31.03
C GLN A 167 1.08 15.92 30.76
N ALA A 168 -0.15 15.87 30.25
CA ALA A 168 -0.98 17.06 30.10
C ALA A 168 -1.50 17.58 31.45
N ILE A 169 -1.96 16.69 32.34
CA ILE A 169 -2.40 17.04 33.69
C ILE A 169 -1.26 17.65 34.51
N ASP A 170 -0.04 17.11 34.42
CA ASP A 170 1.16 17.66 35.06
C ASP A 170 1.42 19.10 34.59
N VAL A 171 1.46 19.34 33.27
CA VAL A 171 1.72 20.65 32.68
C VAL A 171 0.63 21.68 33.03
N TYR A 172 -0.64 21.29 33.05
CA TYR A 172 -1.72 22.18 33.51
C TYR A 172 -1.65 22.45 35.02
N SER A 173 -1.20 21.48 35.82
CA SER A 173 -1.02 21.68 37.27
C SER A 173 0.10 22.67 37.57
N ASP A 174 1.24 22.56 36.88
CA ASP A 174 2.34 23.54 36.97
C ASP A 174 1.88 24.94 36.54
N LEU A 175 1.15 25.06 35.43
CA LEU A 175 0.61 26.35 34.93
C LEU A 175 -0.29 27.04 35.98
N ILE A 176 -1.13 26.27 36.66
CA ILE A 176 -2.07 26.80 37.67
C ILE A 176 -1.34 27.16 38.97
N LEU A 177 -0.24 26.47 39.31
CA LEU A 177 0.64 26.87 40.40
C LEU A 177 1.32 28.20 40.10
N ASP A 178 1.88 28.38 38.91
CA ASP A 178 2.46 29.65 38.47
C ASP A 178 1.42 30.80 38.46
N GLU A 179 0.19 30.54 37.98
CA GLU A 179 -0.90 31.52 38.02
C GLU A 179 -1.28 31.88 39.47
N SER A 180 -1.31 30.90 40.39
CA SER A 180 -1.61 31.16 41.80
C SER A 180 -0.56 32.04 42.48
N VAL A 181 0.74 31.85 42.16
CA VAL A 181 1.84 32.70 42.63
C VAL A 181 1.69 34.12 42.10
N ALA A 182 1.35 34.28 40.81
CA ALA A 182 1.10 35.60 40.21
C ALA A 182 -0.07 36.34 40.87
N TYR A 183 -1.14 35.63 41.27
CA TYR A 183 -2.25 36.22 42.03
C TYR A 183 -1.84 36.64 43.44
N ASP A 184 -1.05 35.84 44.17
CA ASP A 184 -0.56 36.18 45.50
C ASP A 184 0.42 37.39 45.48
N GLU A 185 1.30 37.47 44.48
CA GLU A 185 2.15 38.65 44.27
C GLU A 185 1.33 39.91 43.96
N ALA A 186 0.32 39.82 43.09
CA ALA A 186 -0.58 40.93 42.76
C ALA A 186 -1.41 41.38 43.98
N ALA A 187 -1.91 40.43 44.78
CA ALA A 187 -2.66 40.72 46.01
C ALA A 187 -1.78 41.39 47.08
N SER A 188 -0.55 40.92 47.27
CA SER A 188 0.43 41.51 48.18
C SER A 188 0.81 42.94 47.76
N SER A 189 1.00 43.17 46.46
CA SER A 189 1.26 44.50 45.89
C SER A 189 0.10 45.48 46.15
N GLU A 190 -1.15 45.05 45.96
CA GLU A 190 -2.33 45.87 46.23
C GLU A 190 -2.55 46.12 47.74
N GLU A 191 -2.19 45.17 48.62
CA GLU A 191 -2.17 45.44 50.06
C GLU A 191 -1.06 46.44 50.43
N GLU A 192 0.15 46.36 49.88
CA GLU A 192 1.20 47.37 50.13
C GLU A 192 0.80 48.75 49.62
N ARG A 193 0.17 48.84 48.43
CA ARG A 193 -0.40 50.09 47.90
C ARG A 193 -1.47 50.64 48.84
N SER A 194 -2.40 49.80 49.29
CA SER A 194 -3.45 50.13 50.27
C SER A 194 -2.88 50.50 51.65
N SER A 195 -1.78 49.90 52.07
CA SER A 195 -1.04 50.22 53.30
C SER A 195 -0.37 51.59 53.19
N SER A 196 0.22 51.90 52.04
CA SER A 196 0.85 53.18 51.75
C SER A 196 -0.17 54.32 51.66
N ILE A 197 -1.31 54.12 51.01
CA ILE A 197 -2.44 55.06 51.02
C ILE A 197 -2.94 55.31 52.45
N ARG A 198 -3.12 54.26 53.27
CA ARG A 198 -3.49 54.40 54.69
C ARG A 198 -2.45 55.18 55.51
N LYS A 199 -1.15 55.02 55.24
CA LYS A 199 -0.06 55.80 55.87
C LYS A 199 -0.04 57.27 55.44
N ILE A 200 -0.37 57.58 54.18
CA ILE A 200 -0.46 58.95 53.67
C ILE A 200 -1.68 59.65 54.30
N LEU A 201 -2.86 59.01 54.27
CA LEU A 201 -4.07 59.56 54.87
C LEU A 201 -3.93 59.81 56.38
N SER A 202 -3.27 58.92 57.13
CA SER A 202 -3.03 59.14 58.56
C SER A 202 -2.04 60.28 58.84
N ARG A 203 -1.05 60.54 57.96
CA ARG A 203 -0.21 61.74 58.03
C ARG A 203 -1.02 63.02 57.80
N ILE A 204 -1.88 63.05 56.78
CA ILE A 204 -2.74 64.20 56.48
C ILE A 204 -3.68 64.50 57.65
N VAL A 205 -4.31 63.48 58.25
CA VAL A 205 -5.15 63.64 59.44
C VAL A 205 -4.36 64.13 60.66
N ASN A 206 -3.10 63.69 60.83
CA ASN A 206 -2.26 64.16 61.93
C ASN A 206 -1.77 65.61 61.73
N LEU A 207 -1.51 66.05 60.49
CA LEU A 207 -1.16 67.45 60.18
C LEU A 207 -2.34 68.38 60.45
N ASN A 208 -3.54 68.03 59.97
CA ASN A 208 -4.78 68.77 60.25
C ASN A 208 -5.11 68.91 61.75
N ASN A 209 -4.58 68.02 62.60
CA ASN A 209 -4.70 68.09 64.07
C ASN A 209 -3.52 68.83 64.76
N ALA A 210 -2.43 69.11 64.05
CA ALA A 210 -1.26 69.84 64.56
C ALA A 210 -1.34 71.35 64.30
N ASP A 211 -1.91 71.76 63.16
CA ASP A 211 -1.94 73.15 62.70
C ASP A 211 -2.88 74.07 63.50
N THR A 212 -3.61 73.55 64.49
CA THR A 212 -4.53 74.34 65.33
C THR A 212 -3.84 75.24 66.37
N ASN A 213 -2.50 75.34 66.38
CA ASN A 213 -1.77 76.03 67.45
C ASN A 213 -0.42 76.68 67.08
N MET A 214 -0.25 77.12 65.82
CA MET A 214 0.88 78.01 65.47
C MET A 214 0.43 79.48 65.43
N ILE A 215 0.93 80.28 66.37
CA ILE A 215 0.63 81.72 66.44
C ILE A 215 1.46 82.43 65.36
N VAL A 216 0.78 83.02 64.38
CA VAL A 216 1.41 83.75 63.27
C VAL A 216 2.00 85.07 63.76
N SER A 217 3.17 85.44 63.21
CA SER A 217 3.77 86.76 63.37
C SER A 217 3.51 87.58 62.10
N ASP A 218 2.99 88.78 62.30
CA ASP A 218 2.38 89.70 61.32
C ASP A 218 3.41 90.33 60.36
N GLY A 219 4.09 89.49 59.57
CA GLY A 219 5.19 89.88 58.67
C GLY A 219 5.79 88.78 57.79
N ASP A 220 5.55 87.50 58.08
CA ASP A 220 5.95 86.38 57.19
C ASP A 220 4.80 85.88 56.28
N GLU A 221 3.58 86.44 56.42
CA GLU A 221 2.38 85.95 55.73
C GLU A 221 2.50 85.98 54.20
N ASP A 222 3.00 87.07 53.60
CA ASP A 222 3.21 87.16 52.15
C ASP A 222 4.17 86.08 51.63
N SER A 223 5.20 85.72 52.41
CA SER A 223 6.16 84.66 52.05
C SER A 223 5.54 83.27 52.14
N ALA A 224 4.70 83.02 53.16
CA ALA A 224 3.95 81.77 53.30
C ALA A 224 2.88 81.61 52.21
N ILE A 225 2.21 82.71 51.84
CA ILE A 225 1.23 82.75 50.75
C ILE A 225 1.92 82.49 49.40
N GLN A 226 3.06 83.13 49.11
CA GLN A 226 3.80 82.87 47.88
C GLN A 226 4.29 81.43 47.82
N TRP A 227 4.85 80.89 48.90
CA TRP A 227 5.29 79.48 48.95
C TRP A 227 4.14 78.50 48.73
N ALA A 228 2.95 78.78 49.26
CA ALA A 228 1.75 77.98 49.00
C ALA A 228 1.31 78.08 47.52
N ILE A 229 1.34 79.28 46.91
CA ILE A 229 1.02 79.49 45.48
C ILE A 229 2.01 78.74 44.57
N ASP A 230 3.30 78.76 44.89
CA ASP A 230 4.35 78.06 44.16
C ASP A 230 4.21 76.53 44.32
N SER A 231 3.88 76.06 45.53
CA SER A 231 3.59 74.64 45.80
C SER A 231 2.36 74.15 45.03
N PHE A 232 1.27 74.94 44.98
CA PHE A 232 0.10 74.60 44.18
C PHE A 232 0.39 74.62 42.67
N HIS A 233 1.27 75.50 42.18
CA HIS A 233 1.71 75.44 40.78
C HIS A 233 2.48 74.15 40.50
N LEU A 234 3.42 73.76 41.39
CA LEU A 234 4.19 72.53 41.24
C LEU A 234 3.28 71.28 41.27
N GLU A 235 2.27 71.25 42.13
CA GLU A 235 1.28 70.16 42.18
C GLU A 235 0.39 70.13 40.92
N LEU A 236 -0.01 71.29 40.38
CA LEU A 236 -0.78 71.37 39.14
C LEU A 236 0.04 70.95 37.91
N GLU A 237 1.33 71.31 37.84
CA GLU A 237 2.25 70.85 36.79
C GLU A 237 2.50 69.34 36.87
N ALA A 238 2.72 68.80 38.08
CA ALA A 238 2.87 67.36 38.30
C ALA A 238 1.60 66.59 37.92
N LEU A 239 0.41 67.10 38.28
CA LEU A 239 -0.87 66.52 37.90
C LEU A 239 -1.11 66.58 36.38
N ALA A 240 -0.73 67.69 35.72
CA ALA A 240 -0.82 67.81 34.27
C ALA A 240 0.12 66.83 33.54
N SER A 241 1.33 66.57 34.06
CA SER A 241 2.21 65.52 33.55
C SER A 241 1.55 64.15 33.70
N ALA A 242 1.06 63.81 34.90
CA ALA A 242 0.44 62.51 35.15
C ALA A 242 -0.79 62.24 34.25
N PHE A 243 -1.59 63.26 33.93
CA PHE A 243 -2.67 63.14 32.95
C PHE A 243 -2.16 62.89 31.52
N HIS A 244 -1.03 63.51 31.13
CA HIS A 244 -0.44 63.28 29.81
C HIS A 244 0.16 61.87 29.69
N ASP A 245 0.87 61.41 30.73
CA ASP A 245 1.43 60.06 30.82
C ASP A 245 0.32 59.00 30.76
N GLN A 246 -0.81 59.24 31.44
CA GLN A 246 -1.98 58.36 31.39
C GLN A 246 -2.68 58.38 30.01
N GLU A 247 -2.70 59.51 29.30
CA GLU A 247 -3.25 59.58 27.93
C GLU A 247 -2.41 58.76 26.94
N GLU A 248 -1.08 58.80 27.07
CA GLU A 248 -0.16 57.99 26.25
C GLU A 248 -0.25 56.50 26.62
N GLU A 249 -0.37 56.14 27.90
CA GLU A 249 -0.62 54.75 28.31
C GLU A 249 -1.91 54.20 27.70
N LEU A 250 -3.02 54.96 27.77
CA LEU A 250 -4.29 54.59 27.14
C LEU A 250 -4.16 54.43 25.61
N ARG A 251 -3.34 55.27 24.96
CA ARG A 251 -3.06 55.20 23.52
C ARG A 251 -2.27 53.93 23.16
N ILE A 252 -1.27 53.58 23.96
CA ILE A 252 -0.48 52.34 23.83
C ILE A 252 -1.37 51.11 24.05
N LEU A 253 -2.20 51.09 25.10
CA LEU A 253 -3.12 50.01 25.39
C LEU A 253 -4.16 49.81 24.26
N GLN A 254 -4.69 50.89 23.69
CA GLN A 254 -5.57 50.81 22.51
C GLN A 254 -4.85 50.24 21.28
N SER A 255 -3.58 50.59 21.06
CA SER A 255 -2.77 50.01 19.98
C SER A 255 -2.53 48.51 20.19
N LEU A 256 -2.15 48.10 21.41
CA LEU A 256 -1.94 46.69 21.77
C LEU A 256 -3.23 45.87 21.63
N MET A 257 -4.38 46.43 22.04
CA MET A 257 -5.68 45.80 21.85
C MET A 257 -6.03 45.61 20.36
N GLN A 258 -5.71 46.58 19.49
CA GLN A 258 -5.91 46.45 18.04
C GLN A 258 -5.00 45.37 17.45
N ASP A 259 -3.72 45.34 17.82
CA ASP A 259 -2.76 44.32 17.40
C ASP A 259 -3.21 42.90 17.82
N GLN A 260 -3.70 42.72 19.06
CA GLN A 260 -4.21 41.43 19.52
C GLN A 260 -5.48 41.00 18.76
N ASN A 261 -6.40 41.92 18.47
CA ASN A 261 -7.57 41.64 17.63
C ASN A 261 -7.20 41.23 16.19
N ILE A 262 -6.12 41.78 15.63
CA ILE A 262 -5.59 41.39 14.32
C ILE A 262 -4.96 39.99 14.39
N ARG A 263 -4.18 39.70 15.43
CA ARG A 263 -3.55 38.37 15.64
C ARG A 263 -4.58 37.28 15.88
N SER A 264 -5.56 37.51 16.76
CA SER A 264 -6.67 36.58 17.04
C SER A 264 -7.41 36.19 15.76
N ARG A 265 -7.77 37.17 14.91
CA ARG A 265 -8.38 36.88 13.61
C ARG A 265 -7.45 36.09 12.70
N SER A 266 -6.18 36.47 12.61
CA SER A 266 -5.18 35.78 11.79
C SER A 266 -4.90 34.33 12.24
N ILE A 267 -5.15 34.00 13.52
CA ILE A 267 -5.05 32.64 14.05
C ILE A 267 -6.32 31.86 13.70
N SER A 268 -7.52 32.42 13.94
CA SER A 268 -8.79 31.81 13.53
C SER A 268 -8.83 31.50 12.02
N GLU A 269 -8.35 32.42 11.18
CA GLU A 269 -8.24 32.23 9.72
C GLU A 269 -7.21 31.15 9.32
N GLU A 270 -6.28 30.74 10.19
CA GLU A 270 -5.36 29.60 9.99
C GLU A 270 -5.94 28.30 10.55
N GLU A 271 -6.66 28.35 11.67
CA GLU A 271 -7.37 27.21 12.27
C GLU A 271 -8.49 26.69 11.35
N ASP A 272 -9.28 27.58 10.74
CA ASP A 272 -10.27 27.22 9.72
C ASP A 272 -9.62 26.49 8.54
N ARG A 273 -8.49 27.01 8.02
CA ARG A 273 -7.74 26.39 6.92
C ARG A 273 -7.10 25.06 7.30
N ALA A 274 -6.65 24.90 8.55
CA ALA A 274 -6.16 23.63 9.07
C ALA A 274 -7.29 22.60 9.17
N MET A 275 -8.51 23.01 9.56
CA MET A 275 -9.69 22.15 9.61
C MET A 275 -10.15 21.73 8.21
N GLU A 276 -10.17 22.64 7.23
CA GLU A 276 -10.42 22.31 5.82
C GLU A 276 -9.41 21.26 5.29
N ALA A 277 -8.12 21.41 5.61
CA ALA A 277 -7.08 20.48 5.21
C ALA A 277 -7.20 19.10 5.88
N LEU A 278 -7.63 19.04 7.16
CA LEU A 278 -7.91 17.79 7.85
C LEU A 278 -9.12 17.06 7.26
N ASN A 279 -10.20 17.77 6.96
CA ASN A 279 -11.39 17.21 6.32
C ASN A 279 -11.07 16.63 4.93
N ALA A 280 -10.23 17.32 4.14
CA ALA A 280 -9.75 16.81 2.86
C ALA A 280 -8.91 15.52 3.02
N LEU A 281 -8.02 15.47 4.01
CA LEU A 281 -7.19 14.30 4.30
C LEU A 281 -8.02 13.09 4.79
N GLU A 282 -9.10 13.31 5.52
CA GLU A 282 -10.04 12.24 5.92
C GLU A 282 -10.75 11.63 4.71
N ILE A 283 -11.23 12.47 3.77
CA ILE A 283 -11.84 12.03 2.51
C ILE A 283 -10.85 11.23 1.66
N ASP A 284 -9.63 11.72 1.47
CA ASP A 284 -8.58 10.99 0.74
C ASP A 284 -8.23 9.65 1.41
N THR A 285 -8.24 9.60 2.75
CA THR A 285 -8.00 8.36 3.52
C THR A 285 -9.12 7.34 3.31
N HIS A 286 -10.38 7.78 3.24
CA HIS A 286 -11.51 6.90 2.92
C HIS A 286 -11.40 6.34 1.49
N ILE A 287 -11.13 7.21 0.50
CA ILE A 287 -10.95 6.82 -0.91
C ILE A 287 -9.83 5.78 -1.05
N PHE A 288 -8.68 6.01 -0.41
CA PHE A 288 -7.57 5.05 -0.42
C PHE A 288 -7.95 3.70 0.21
N GLY A 289 -8.81 3.69 1.24
CA GLY A 289 -9.37 2.48 1.82
C GLY A 289 -10.23 1.67 0.84
N GLU A 290 -11.11 2.35 0.09
CA GLU A 290 -11.95 1.73 -0.94
C GLU A 290 -11.13 1.21 -2.13
N GLU A 291 -10.16 1.98 -2.63
CA GLU A 291 -9.24 1.55 -3.68
C GLU A 291 -8.41 0.33 -3.25
N SER A 292 -7.87 0.34 -2.02
CA SER A 292 -7.10 -0.78 -1.46
C SER A 292 -7.94 -2.05 -1.36
N HIS A 293 -9.20 -1.95 -0.95
CA HIS A 293 -10.14 -3.08 -0.95
C HIS A 293 -10.46 -3.57 -2.37
N LEU A 294 -10.65 -2.67 -3.34
CA LEU A 294 -10.90 -3.02 -4.74
C LEU A 294 -9.71 -3.76 -5.37
N VAL A 295 -8.49 -3.27 -5.17
CA VAL A 295 -7.24 -3.90 -5.65
C VAL A 295 -7.02 -5.25 -4.97
N THR A 296 -7.29 -5.36 -3.67
CA THR A 296 -7.20 -6.62 -2.92
C THR A 296 -8.18 -7.66 -3.48
N LYS A 297 -9.41 -7.24 -3.81
CA LYS A 297 -10.40 -8.12 -4.47
C LYS A 297 -9.92 -8.54 -5.85
N GLN A 298 -9.48 -7.62 -6.71
CA GLN A 298 -8.98 -7.95 -8.05
C GLN A 298 -7.80 -8.93 -8.00
N CYS A 299 -6.90 -8.78 -7.03
CA CYS A 299 -5.80 -9.72 -6.79
C CYS A 299 -6.32 -11.12 -6.41
N SER A 300 -7.34 -11.20 -5.54
CA SER A 300 -8.02 -12.46 -5.18
C SER A 300 -8.71 -13.11 -6.38
N ASP A 301 -9.40 -12.33 -7.22
CA ASP A 301 -10.07 -12.80 -8.42
C ASP A 301 -9.05 -13.39 -9.43
N VAL A 302 -7.93 -12.69 -9.68
CA VAL A 302 -6.82 -13.17 -10.54
C VAL A 302 -6.13 -14.41 -9.96
N MET A 303 -5.90 -14.46 -8.64
CA MET A 303 -5.34 -15.66 -7.99
C MET A 303 -6.29 -16.87 -8.12
N GLY A 304 -7.61 -16.65 -8.12
CA GLY A 304 -8.61 -17.68 -8.43
C GLY A 304 -8.56 -18.15 -9.88
N GLU A 305 -8.32 -17.25 -10.84
CA GLU A 305 -8.11 -17.62 -12.25
C GLU A 305 -6.81 -18.42 -12.44
N ILE A 306 -5.70 -18.01 -11.81
CA ILE A 306 -4.42 -18.76 -11.84
C ILE A 306 -4.58 -20.16 -11.24
N ASP A 307 -5.28 -20.29 -10.10
CA ASP A 307 -5.59 -21.58 -9.49
C ASP A 307 -6.45 -22.45 -10.43
N ALA A 308 -7.48 -21.88 -11.07
CA ALA A 308 -8.30 -22.57 -12.06
C ALA A 308 -7.49 -23.03 -13.28
N LEU A 309 -6.64 -22.16 -13.86
CA LEU A 309 -5.76 -22.49 -14.97
C LEU A 309 -4.72 -23.56 -14.60
N SER A 310 -4.20 -23.54 -13.36
CA SER A 310 -3.28 -24.59 -12.87
C SER A 310 -3.96 -25.97 -12.76
N LYS A 311 -5.27 -25.98 -12.51
CA LYS A 311 -6.12 -27.19 -12.44
C LYS A 311 -6.60 -27.65 -13.81
N VAL A 312 -6.63 -26.76 -14.81
CA VAL A 312 -6.68 -27.15 -16.22
C VAL A 312 -5.34 -27.80 -16.56
N GLN A 313 -5.29 -29.14 -16.42
CA GLN A 313 -4.32 -29.90 -17.18
C GLN A 313 -4.55 -29.59 -18.66
N LEU A 314 -3.69 -28.75 -19.25
CA LEU A 314 -3.52 -28.63 -20.69
C LEU A 314 -3.36 -30.06 -21.22
N SER A 315 -4.42 -30.56 -21.84
CA SER A 315 -4.59 -32.00 -22.04
C SER A 315 -3.44 -32.53 -22.86
N SER A 316 -2.91 -33.69 -22.46
CA SER A 316 -1.83 -34.37 -23.19
C SER A 316 -2.14 -34.38 -24.67
N ILE A 317 -1.16 -33.95 -25.48
CA ILE A 317 -1.19 -33.75 -26.94
C ILE A 317 -2.32 -34.58 -27.60
N PRO A 318 -3.30 -33.96 -28.29
CA PRO A 318 -4.60 -34.56 -28.61
C PRO A 318 -4.57 -35.59 -29.77
N PHE A 319 -3.47 -36.34 -29.86
CA PHE A 319 -3.20 -37.38 -30.84
C PHE A 319 -2.87 -38.67 -30.07
N HIS A 320 -3.92 -39.31 -29.54
CA HIS A 320 -3.83 -40.62 -28.93
C HIS A 320 -3.56 -41.66 -30.03
N ILE A 321 -2.31 -42.10 -30.13
CA ILE A 321 -1.90 -43.08 -31.13
C ILE A 321 -1.74 -44.43 -30.44
N ASP A 322 -2.63 -45.36 -30.78
CA ASP A 322 -2.50 -46.75 -30.35
C ASP A 322 -1.85 -47.61 -31.43
N VAL A 323 -0.92 -48.44 -30.99
CA VAL A 323 -0.25 -49.45 -31.80
C VAL A 323 -0.22 -50.72 -30.95
N ASP A 324 -1.06 -51.68 -31.34
CA ASP A 324 -1.17 -52.99 -30.71
C ASP A 324 0.02 -53.87 -31.13
N TRP A 325 1.12 -53.74 -30.39
CA TRP A 325 2.20 -54.71 -30.41
C TRP A 325 1.73 -55.97 -29.69
N GLY A 326 1.79 -57.13 -30.34
CA GLY A 326 1.22 -58.40 -29.85
C GLY A 326 1.89 -59.03 -28.61
N GLU A 327 2.60 -58.25 -27.80
CA GLU A 327 3.20 -58.66 -26.53
C GLU A 327 2.14 -58.77 -25.43
N GLY A 328 1.34 -59.84 -25.45
CA GLY A 328 0.82 -60.37 -24.18
C GLY A 328 -0.65 -60.76 -24.03
N VAL A 329 -1.44 -61.00 -25.10
CA VAL A 329 -2.58 -61.96 -25.01
C VAL A 329 -2.72 -62.73 -26.32
N ARG A 330 -2.82 -64.07 -26.25
CA ARG A 330 -2.94 -64.98 -27.41
C ARG A 330 -4.35 -65.03 -28.05
N THR A 331 -5.16 -63.99 -27.93
CA THR A 331 -6.46 -63.88 -28.61
C THR A 331 -6.23 -63.44 -30.05
N GLN A 332 -6.38 -64.37 -31.00
CA GLN A 332 -6.18 -64.12 -32.43
C GLN A 332 -7.18 -63.08 -32.98
N THR A 333 -6.74 -61.83 -33.16
CA THR A 333 -7.39 -60.88 -34.07
C THR A 333 -6.40 -60.46 -35.15
N VAL A 334 -6.48 -61.12 -36.31
CA VAL A 334 -5.63 -60.85 -37.47
C VAL A 334 -5.88 -59.44 -38.00
N GLY A 335 -4.82 -58.67 -38.23
CA GLY A 335 -4.90 -57.42 -39.00
C GLY A 335 -5.49 -56.23 -38.27
N ARG A 336 -5.10 -55.98 -37.01
CA ARG A 336 -5.29 -54.66 -36.40
C ARG A 336 -4.39 -53.64 -37.11
N TYR A 337 -5.01 -52.55 -37.56
CA TYR A 337 -4.29 -51.37 -38.04
C TYR A 337 -3.88 -50.51 -36.84
N PRO A 338 -2.75 -49.78 -36.88
CA PRO A 338 -2.48 -48.72 -35.91
C PRO A 338 -3.56 -47.65 -36.02
N THR A 339 -3.87 -46.96 -34.92
CA THR A 339 -4.91 -45.93 -34.90
C THR A 339 -4.41 -44.60 -34.36
N ILE A 340 -5.00 -43.50 -34.84
CA ILE A 340 -4.85 -42.16 -34.31
C ILE A 340 -6.24 -41.63 -33.95
N ASN A 341 -6.45 -41.32 -32.67
CA ASN A 341 -7.76 -41.03 -32.06
C ASN A 341 -8.88 -41.99 -32.52
N ASN A 342 -8.58 -43.29 -32.52
CA ASN A 342 -9.46 -44.40 -32.95
C ASN A 342 -9.72 -44.51 -34.47
N LEU A 343 -9.10 -43.68 -35.33
CA LEU A 343 -9.16 -43.81 -36.79
C LEU A 343 -7.99 -44.67 -37.28
N ARG A 344 -8.25 -45.69 -38.11
CA ARG A 344 -7.22 -46.62 -38.59
C ARG A 344 -6.34 -46.00 -39.67
N LEU A 345 -5.04 -45.88 -39.39
CA LEU A 345 -4.03 -45.41 -40.35
C LEU A 345 -3.63 -46.58 -41.27
N ALA A 346 -3.70 -46.37 -42.59
CA ALA A 346 -3.43 -47.41 -43.57
C ALA A 346 -2.97 -46.86 -44.93
N TYR A 347 -2.32 -47.72 -45.71
CA TYR A 347 -1.99 -47.47 -47.11
C TYR A 347 -3.19 -47.61 -48.06
N ARG A 348 -4.09 -48.58 -47.81
CA ARG A 348 -5.16 -48.96 -48.75
C ARG A 348 -6.52 -49.19 -48.10
N VAL A 349 -7.56 -49.02 -48.91
CA VAL A 349 -8.93 -49.45 -48.61
C VAL A 349 -8.95 -50.95 -48.36
N ASN A 350 -9.69 -51.40 -47.34
CA ASN A 350 -9.89 -52.81 -47.04
C ASN A 350 -11.35 -53.09 -46.67
N GLN A 351 -12.15 -53.43 -47.69
CA GLN A 351 -13.57 -53.75 -47.53
C GLN A 351 -13.82 -54.90 -46.55
N LYS A 352 -12.92 -55.90 -46.47
CA LYS A 352 -13.06 -57.03 -45.53
C LYS A 352 -12.91 -56.62 -44.06
N ALA A 353 -12.20 -55.52 -43.80
CA ALA A 353 -12.08 -54.91 -42.47
C ALA A 353 -13.06 -53.74 -42.26
N GLY A 354 -13.93 -53.44 -43.23
CA GLY A 354 -14.78 -52.24 -43.20
C GLY A 354 -13.98 -50.93 -43.15
N LEU A 355 -12.79 -50.88 -43.77
CA LEU A 355 -11.90 -49.72 -43.79
C LEU A 355 -12.01 -48.98 -45.13
N GLY A 356 -12.59 -47.77 -45.11
CA GLY A 356 -12.88 -46.96 -46.29
C GLY A 356 -12.04 -45.69 -46.42
N ARG A 357 -12.06 -45.07 -47.62
CA ARG A 357 -11.28 -43.85 -47.95
C ARG A 357 -11.45 -42.73 -46.93
N LYS A 358 -12.68 -42.47 -46.49
CA LYS A 358 -13.02 -41.36 -45.58
C LYS A 358 -12.33 -41.49 -44.21
N GLU A 359 -12.19 -42.71 -43.69
CA GLU A 359 -11.47 -42.97 -42.43
C GLU A 359 -9.96 -42.83 -42.62
N ILE A 360 -9.40 -43.41 -43.68
CA ILE A 360 -7.96 -43.35 -43.99
C ILE A 360 -7.51 -41.89 -44.19
N CYS A 361 -8.26 -41.09 -44.96
CA CYS A 361 -7.97 -39.66 -45.13
C CYS A 361 -8.05 -38.88 -43.80
N ALA A 362 -9.03 -39.19 -42.94
CA ALA A 362 -9.14 -38.54 -41.64
C ALA A 362 -8.00 -38.94 -40.69
N ALA A 363 -7.56 -40.20 -40.68
CA ALA A 363 -6.39 -40.66 -39.93
C ALA A 363 -5.10 -39.97 -40.40
N TRP A 364 -4.84 -39.94 -41.71
CA TRP A 364 -3.69 -39.23 -42.28
C TRP A 364 -3.74 -37.72 -42.05
N ASN A 365 -4.93 -37.11 -42.04
CA ASN A 365 -5.09 -35.70 -41.71
C ASN A 365 -4.80 -35.41 -40.23
N GLN A 366 -5.13 -36.30 -39.30
CA GLN A 366 -4.71 -36.16 -37.90
C GLN A 366 -3.20 -36.38 -37.73
N ALA A 367 -2.60 -37.30 -38.48
CA ALA A 367 -1.15 -37.45 -38.52
C ALA A 367 -0.47 -36.17 -39.05
N ALA A 368 -1.06 -35.53 -40.06
CA ALA A 368 -0.63 -34.22 -40.55
C ALA A 368 -0.77 -33.11 -39.49
N GLN A 369 -1.88 -33.08 -38.75
CA GLN A 369 -2.09 -32.14 -37.64
C GLN A 369 -1.04 -32.31 -36.53
N LEU A 370 -0.68 -33.55 -36.17
CA LEU A 370 0.41 -33.83 -35.22
C LEU A 370 1.75 -33.28 -35.72
N ILE A 371 2.12 -33.52 -37.00
CA ILE A 371 3.35 -32.95 -37.58
C ILE A 371 3.33 -31.42 -37.55
N THR A 372 2.24 -30.78 -37.99
CA THR A 372 2.10 -29.31 -37.97
C THR A 372 2.15 -28.73 -36.56
N PHE A 373 1.50 -29.37 -35.59
CA PHE A 373 1.52 -28.97 -34.18
C PHE A 373 2.93 -29.06 -33.61
N THR A 374 3.61 -30.20 -33.77
CA THR A 374 4.97 -30.39 -33.26
C THR A 374 5.99 -29.49 -33.96
N SER A 375 5.80 -29.18 -35.25
CA SER A 375 6.60 -28.18 -35.97
C SER A 375 6.36 -26.76 -35.42
N GLY A 376 5.10 -26.40 -35.10
CA GLY A 376 4.76 -25.11 -34.48
C GLY A 376 5.35 -24.93 -33.08
N LEU A 377 5.52 -26.02 -32.33
CA LEU A 377 6.21 -26.05 -31.04
C LEU A 377 7.74 -25.96 -31.15
N ASN A 378 8.29 -26.18 -32.34
CA ASN A 378 9.72 -26.08 -32.64
C ASN A 378 9.95 -24.94 -33.65
N PRO A 379 9.82 -23.65 -33.28
CA PRO A 379 9.88 -22.53 -34.23
C PRO A 379 11.25 -22.34 -34.92
N SER A 380 12.27 -23.07 -34.48
CA SER A 380 13.58 -23.18 -35.15
C SER A 380 13.60 -24.23 -36.28
N PHE A 381 12.57 -25.06 -36.40
CA PHE A 381 12.41 -26.03 -37.47
C PHE A 381 11.86 -25.36 -38.73
N SER A 382 12.64 -25.42 -39.81
CA SER A 382 12.14 -25.21 -41.16
C SER A 382 12.53 -26.42 -41.97
N SER A 383 11.54 -27.18 -42.46
CA SER A 383 11.78 -28.18 -43.51
C SER A 383 12.45 -27.51 -44.71
N SER A 384 13.33 -28.24 -45.38
CA SER A 384 14.08 -27.73 -46.52
C SER A 384 13.17 -27.48 -47.74
N ASN A 385 12.28 -28.44 -48.02
CA ASN A 385 11.52 -28.51 -49.27
C ASN A 385 10.06 -28.99 -49.10
N VAL A 386 9.64 -29.45 -47.92
CA VAL A 386 8.33 -30.08 -47.69
C VAL A 386 7.50 -29.27 -46.69
N ARG A 387 6.28 -28.86 -47.06
CA ARG A 387 5.33 -28.25 -46.11
C ARG A 387 4.01 -29.00 -46.10
N ILE A 388 3.63 -29.53 -44.95
CA ILE A 388 2.30 -30.12 -44.75
C ILE A 388 1.28 -29.06 -44.30
N ILE A 389 0.05 -29.20 -44.81
CA ILE A 389 -1.10 -28.34 -44.56
C ILE A 389 -2.28 -29.27 -44.20
N PRO A 390 -2.62 -29.42 -42.91
CA PRO A 390 -3.82 -30.15 -42.51
C PRO A 390 -5.07 -29.37 -42.91
N LEU A 391 -6.11 -30.08 -43.35
CA LEU A 391 -7.37 -29.49 -43.83
C LEU A 391 -8.55 -30.23 -43.21
N SER A 392 -9.65 -29.53 -42.91
CA SER A 392 -10.84 -30.17 -42.31
C SER A 392 -11.50 -31.21 -43.24
N TYR A 393 -11.34 -31.06 -44.56
CA TYR A 393 -11.88 -31.94 -45.60
C TYR A 393 -11.17 -31.66 -46.94
N PRO A 394 -11.00 -32.63 -47.87
CA PRO A 394 -11.22 -34.08 -47.70
C PRO A 394 -10.01 -34.83 -47.10
N CYS A 395 -8.80 -34.28 -47.25
CA CYS A 395 -7.53 -34.84 -46.79
C CYS A 395 -6.50 -33.73 -46.61
N ALA A 396 -5.40 -33.99 -45.89
CA ALA A 396 -4.29 -33.04 -45.78
C ALA A 396 -3.54 -32.89 -47.12
N LYS A 397 -2.87 -31.75 -47.31
CA LYS A 397 -2.03 -31.50 -48.50
C LYS A 397 -0.56 -31.34 -48.13
N ILE A 398 0.31 -31.87 -48.97
CA ILE A 398 1.76 -31.72 -48.86
C ILE A 398 2.24 -30.90 -50.06
N VAL A 399 2.88 -29.77 -49.78
CA VAL A 399 3.49 -28.90 -50.78
C VAL A 399 4.97 -29.22 -50.85
N PHE A 400 5.48 -29.51 -52.05
CA PHE A 400 6.90 -29.79 -52.30
C PHE A 400 7.50 -28.73 -53.24
N GLU A 401 8.66 -28.19 -52.85
CA GLU A 401 9.42 -27.11 -53.53
C GLU A 401 8.60 -25.83 -53.81
N GLY A 402 7.46 -25.66 -53.15
CA GLY A 402 6.51 -24.57 -53.40
C GLY A 402 5.77 -24.64 -54.74
N GLN A 403 6.00 -25.69 -55.55
CA GLN A 403 5.50 -25.80 -56.93
C GLN A 403 4.53 -26.97 -57.14
N SER A 404 4.69 -28.08 -56.41
CA SER A 404 3.79 -29.23 -56.50
C SER A 404 2.99 -29.41 -55.21
N VAL A 405 1.73 -29.84 -55.34
CA VAL A 405 0.80 -30.03 -54.22
C VAL A 405 0.21 -31.43 -54.32
N HIS A 406 0.49 -32.26 -53.34
CA HIS A 406 0.11 -33.67 -53.29
C HIS A 406 -0.96 -33.88 -52.20
N ASN A 407 -1.99 -34.65 -52.52
CA ASN A 407 -3.04 -35.00 -51.55
C ASN A 407 -2.57 -36.20 -50.71
N LEU A 408 -2.60 -36.07 -49.37
CA LEU A 408 -2.28 -37.16 -48.44
C LEU A 408 -3.54 -38.00 -48.18
N GLY A 409 -3.97 -38.68 -49.23
CA GLY A 409 -5.27 -39.36 -49.33
C GLY A 409 -5.77 -39.38 -50.77
N TRP A 410 -7.09 -39.47 -50.94
CA TRP A 410 -7.77 -39.31 -52.23
C TRP A 410 -8.32 -37.89 -52.38
N GLU A 411 -8.49 -37.43 -53.62
CA GLU A 411 -9.10 -36.13 -53.91
C GLU A 411 -10.64 -36.26 -53.90
N ALA A 412 -11.16 -37.31 -54.55
CA ALA A 412 -12.58 -37.63 -54.58
C ALA A 412 -12.92 -38.78 -53.61
N LEU A 413 -13.48 -38.43 -52.45
CA LEU A 413 -13.91 -39.43 -51.45
C LEU A 413 -15.13 -40.27 -51.88
N ASP A 414 -15.88 -39.82 -52.89
CA ASP A 414 -17.18 -40.38 -53.29
C ASP A 414 -17.22 -41.02 -54.69
N GLY A 415 -16.06 -41.25 -55.34
CA GLY A 415 -15.93 -42.44 -56.20
C GLY A 415 -15.25 -42.37 -57.58
N GLU A 416 -14.74 -41.25 -58.08
CA GLU A 416 -14.10 -41.23 -59.43
C GLU A 416 -12.61 -41.62 -59.45
N ASP A 417 -11.88 -41.43 -58.35
CA ASP A 417 -10.51 -41.98 -58.22
C ASP A 417 -10.56 -43.52 -58.30
N GLU A 418 -9.88 -44.16 -59.27
CA GLU A 418 -9.82 -45.63 -59.36
C GLU A 418 -8.86 -46.26 -58.32
N SER A 419 -7.89 -45.50 -57.79
CA SER A 419 -6.83 -46.06 -56.93
C SER A 419 -7.37 -46.70 -55.63
N PRO A 420 -7.02 -47.96 -55.31
CA PRO A 420 -7.38 -48.58 -54.03
C PRO A 420 -6.48 -48.14 -52.87
N HIS A 421 -5.41 -47.38 -53.12
CA HIS A 421 -4.41 -46.94 -52.15
C HIS A 421 -4.18 -45.42 -52.16
N VAL A 422 -3.65 -44.90 -51.05
CA VAL A 422 -3.08 -43.55 -50.95
C VAL A 422 -1.89 -43.45 -51.93
N PRO A 423 -1.63 -42.30 -52.59
CA PRO A 423 -0.46 -42.15 -53.43
C PRO A 423 0.84 -42.38 -52.64
N SER A 424 1.68 -43.31 -53.12
CA SER A 424 2.99 -43.64 -52.53
C SER A 424 3.86 -42.40 -52.32
N LEU A 425 3.96 -41.54 -53.34
CA LEU A 425 4.69 -40.26 -53.28
C LEU A 425 4.26 -39.38 -52.10
N SER A 426 2.96 -39.30 -51.79
CA SER A 426 2.48 -38.52 -50.63
C SER A 426 2.97 -39.10 -49.30
N ILE A 427 3.10 -40.42 -49.18
CA ILE A 427 3.63 -41.08 -47.98
C ILE A 427 5.16 -40.93 -47.90
N THR A 428 5.87 -41.00 -49.03
CA THR A 428 7.32 -40.72 -49.09
C THR A 428 7.62 -39.28 -48.67
N LEU A 429 6.86 -38.29 -49.16
CA LEU A 429 7.00 -36.89 -48.74
C LEU A 429 6.62 -36.68 -47.25
N PHE A 430 5.63 -37.41 -46.74
CA PHE A 430 5.29 -37.39 -45.31
C PHE A 430 6.42 -37.97 -44.45
N LEU A 431 7.00 -39.10 -44.88
CA LEU A 431 8.14 -39.73 -44.21
C LEU A 431 9.37 -38.80 -44.20
N ALA A 432 9.65 -38.12 -45.32
CA ALA A 432 10.75 -37.16 -45.40
C ALA A 432 10.59 -35.99 -44.40
N LEU A 433 9.38 -35.42 -44.31
CA LEU A 433 9.08 -34.37 -43.33
C LEU A 433 9.15 -34.86 -41.88
N LEU A 434 8.69 -36.09 -41.61
CA LEU A 434 8.81 -36.74 -40.30
C LEU A 434 10.28 -37.03 -39.94
N SER A 435 11.13 -37.40 -40.91
CA SER A 435 12.59 -37.53 -40.71
C SER A 435 13.20 -36.19 -40.32
N GLU A 436 13.07 -35.15 -41.17
CA GLU A 436 13.66 -33.82 -40.93
C GLU A 436 13.22 -33.25 -39.56
N LEU A 437 11.94 -33.41 -39.18
CA LEU A 437 11.43 -32.96 -37.88
C LEU A 437 12.03 -33.74 -36.72
N SER A 438 12.15 -35.07 -36.84
CA SER A 438 12.70 -35.93 -35.78
C SER A 438 14.19 -35.68 -35.57
N ASP A 439 14.94 -35.55 -36.67
CA ASP A 439 16.35 -35.20 -36.66
C ASP A 439 16.55 -33.82 -35.99
N HIS A 440 15.70 -32.83 -36.28
CA HIS A 440 15.73 -31.52 -35.63
C HIS A 440 15.47 -31.58 -34.12
N ILE A 441 14.49 -32.38 -33.67
CA ILE A 441 14.16 -32.52 -32.24
C ILE A 441 15.31 -33.21 -31.48
N ILE A 442 15.95 -34.24 -32.06
CA ILE A 442 17.13 -34.90 -31.46
C ILE A 442 18.29 -33.90 -31.36
N ASN A 443 18.65 -33.25 -32.49
CA ASN A 443 19.76 -32.30 -32.56
C ASN A 443 19.56 -31.04 -31.70
N SER A 444 18.33 -30.67 -31.36
CA SER A 444 18.04 -29.54 -30.45
C SER A 444 18.04 -29.95 -28.98
N SER A 445 17.56 -31.15 -28.65
CA SER A 445 17.64 -31.72 -27.30
C SER A 445 19.08 -31.84 -26.80
N GLU A 446 19.99 -32.37 -27.64
CA GLU A 446 21.43 -32.50 -27.32
C GLU A 446 22.09 -31.15 -26.96
N ARG A 447 21.72 -30.07 -27.66
CA ARG A 447 22.30 -28.72 -27.43
C ARG A 447 21.85 -28.10 -26.11
N ASN A 448 20.63 -28.42 -25.66
CA ASN A 448 20.03 -27.83 -24.47
C ASN A 448 20.42 -28.56 -23.18
N GLY A 449 21.10 -29.71 -23.26
CA GLY A 449 21.56 -30.48 -22.10
C GLY A 449 20.43 -31.08 -21.25
N ALA A 450 19.21 -31.12 -21.78
CA ALA A 450 18.04 -31.65 -21.09
C ALA A 450 18.16 -33.18 -20.96
N LEU A 451 18.44 -33.67 -19.75
CA LEU A 451 18.78 -35.09 -19.50
C LEU A 451 17.58 -36.06 -19.58
N HIS A 452 16.43 -35.62 -20.11
CA HIS A 452 15.17 -36.35 -20.10
C HIS A 452 14.71 -36.69 -21.52
N ALA A 453 14.25 -37.93 -21.72
CA ALA A 453 13.85 -38.49 -23.02
C ALA A 453 14.98 -38.61 -24.08
N SER A 454 16.12 -39.21 -23.69
CA SER A 454 17.06 -39.80 -24.65
C SER A 454 16.46 -41.08 -25.27
N THR A 455 15.56 -40.89 -26.23
CA THR A 455 15.02 -41.94 -27.10
C THR A 455 14.94 -41.41 -28.53
N SER A 456 15.70 -42.02 -29.43
CA SER A 456 15.49 -41.88 -30.88
C SER A 456 14.10 -42.41 -31.28
N PRO A 457 13.58 -42.07 -32.48
CA PRO A 457 12.39 -42.75 -33.03
C PRO A 457 12.61 -44.28 -33.00
N PRO A 458 11.61 -45.09 -32.57
CA PRO A 458 11.77 -46.53 -32.41
C PRO A 458 12.19 -47.26 -33.70
N PHE A 459 11.74 -46.78 -34.86
CA PHE A 459 12.25 -47.22 -36.15
C PHE A 459 13.20 -46.18 -36.74
N PRO A 460 14.42 -46.55 -37.16
CA PRO A 460 15.32 -45.64 -37.85
C PRO A 460 14.71 -45.27 -39.20
N MET A 461 14.85 -44.00 -39.58
CA MET A 461 14.29 -43.46 -40.82
C MET A 461 15.20 -42.42 -41.45
N THR A 462 15.00 -42.19 -42.74
CA THR A 462 15.65 -41.17 -43.56
C THR A 462 14.60 -40.53 -44.47
N THR A 463 14.99 -39.61 -45.34
CA THR A 463 14.10 -39.02 -46.33
C THR A 463 13.56 -40.00 -47.38
N THR A 464 14.16 -41.19 -47.53
CA THR A 464 13.74 -42.21 -48.50
C THR A 464 13.57 -43.62 -47.91
N SER A 465 13.74 -43.82 -46.60
CA SER A 465 13.62 -45.15 -45.99
C SER A 465 13.12 -45.15 -44.54
N ILE A 466 12.53 -46.27 -44.12
CA ILE A 466 12.17 -46.54 -42.73
C ILE A 466 12.37 -48.03 -42.43
N ASP A 467 12.96 -48.34 -41.27
CA ASP A 467 13.31 -49.71 -40.86
C ASP A 467 14.07 -50.52 -41.93
N SER A 468 15.08 -49.88 -42.56
CA SER A 468 15.86 -50.40 -43.69
C SER A 468 15.09 -50.62 -45.02
N VAL A 469 13.78 -50.33 -45.08
CA VAL A 469 12.98 -50.40 -46.31
C VAL A 469 13.08 -49.08 -47.07
N ASP A 470 13.64 -49.09 -48.28
CA ASP A 470 13.64 -47.95 -49.20
C ASP A 470 12.25 -47.80 -49.86
N VAL A 471 11.55 -46.72 -49.54
CA VAL A 471 10.18 -46.47 -50.02
C VAL A 471 10.13 -45.97 -51.47
N THR A 472 11.27 -45.58 -52.05
CA THR A 472 11.38 -45.19 -53.47
C THR A 472 11.50 -46.42 -54.39
N CYS A 473 11.93 -47.57 -53.85
CA CYS A 473 11.95 -48.85 -54.55
C CYS A 473 10.64 -49.66 -54.43
N LEU A 474 9.70 -49.25 -53.58
CA LEU A 474 8.42 -49.94 -53.42
C LEU A 474 7.42 -49.56 -54.53
N GLY A 475 7.07 -50.53 -55.38
CA GLY A 475 5.94 -50.37 -56.30
C GLY A 475 4.60 -50.31 -55.55
N ASP A 476 3.62 -49.56 -56.07
CA ASP A 476 2.29 -49.41 -55.45
C ASP A 476 1.53 -50.73 -55.25
N THR A 477 1.88 -51.76 -56.02
CA THR A 477 1.32 -53.10 -55.90
C THR A 477 1.80 -53.86 -54.66
N ASP A 478 2.95 -53.49 -54.05
CA ASP A 478 3.45 -54.09 -52.80
C ASP A 478 2.76 -53.50 -51.57
N THR A 479 1.47 -53.73 -51.54
CA THR A 479 0.58 -53.39 -50.44
C THR A 479 0.93 -54.06 -49.10
N ALA A 480 1.85 -55.04 -49.08
CA ALA A 480 2.35 -55.65 -47.85
C ALA A 480 3.47 -54.80 -47.24
N SER A 481 4.52 -54.51 -48.01
CA SER A 481 5.61 -53.61 -47.57
C SER A 481 5.09 -52.22 -47.24
N TRP A 482 4.20 -51.65 -48.06
CA TRP A 482 3.54 -50.37 -47.72
C TRP A 482 2.70 -50.42 -46.43
N SER A 483 2.10 -51.55 -46.08
CA SER A 483 1.41 -51.68 -44.79
C SER A 483 2.40 -51.70 -43.61
N SER A 484 3.59 -52.29 -43.79
CA SER A 484 4.68 -52.25 -42.81
C SER A 484 5.24 -50.82 -42.65
N VAL A 485 5.48 -50.11 -43.75
CA VAL A 485 5.91 -48.70 -43.75
C VAL A 485 4.94 -47.82 -42.96
N VAL A 486 3.62 -47.98 -43.16
CA VAL A 486 2.61 -47.21 -42.41
C VAL A 486 2.54 -47.61 -40.93
N PHE A 487 2.83 -48.87 -40.58
CA PHE A 487 2.98 -49.29 -39.18
C PHE A 487 4.20 -48.61 -38.52
N CYS A 488 5.36 -48.60 -39.18
CA CYS A 488 6.56 -47.96 -38.65
C CYS A 488 6.40 -46.44 -38.53
N ILE A 489 5.72 -45.80 -39.49
CA ILE A 489 5.32 -44.39 -39.40
C ILE A 489 4.41 -44.15 -38.19
N ALA A 490 3.39 -44.97 -37.97
CA ALA A 490 2.49 -44.81 -36.82
C ALA A 490 3.22 -44.95 -35.46
N VAL A 491 4.19 -45.86 -35.37
CA VAL A 491 5.04 -46.01 -34.18
C VAL A 491 5.91 -44.78 -33.95
N ASN A 492 6.54 -44.23 -34.99
CA ASN A 492 7.34 -43.02 -34.87
C ASN A 492 6.46 -41.78 -34.58
N LEU A 493 5.22 -41.73 -35.07
CA LEU A 493 4.24 -40.71 -34.67
C LEU A 493 3.78 -40.87 -33.20
N ARG A 494 3.64 -42.10 -32.69
CA ARG A 494 3.37 -42.36 -31.27
C ARG A 494 4.51 -41.91 -30.37
N TRP A 495 5.77 -42.12 -30.79
CA TRP A 495 6.93 -41.53 -30.13
C TRP A 495 6.84 -39.99 -30.16
N LEU A 496 6.55 -39.41 -31.32
CA LEU A 496 6.44 -37.95 -31.50
C LEU A 496 5.34 -37.31 -30.61
N SER A 497 4.19 -37.95 -30.41
CA SER A 497 3.14 -37.45 -29.49
C SER A 497 3.40 -37.76 -28.01
N GLN A 498 4.35 -38.64 -27.71
CA GLN A 498 4.83 -38.95 -26.36
C GLN A 498 6.06 -38.14 -25.93
N LEU A 499 6.77 -37.48 -26.87
CA LEU A 499 7.81 -36.51 -26.55
C LEU A 499 7.16 -35.34 -25.78
N VAL A 500 7.39 -35.35 -24.46
CA VAL A 500 6.79 -34.38 -23.55
C VAL A 500 7.26 -32.97 -23.92
N LEU A 501 6.31 -32.15 -24.32
CA LEU A 501 6.41 -30.69 -24.42
C LEU A 501 7.34 -30.13 -23.34
N PRO A 502 8.41 -29.38 -23.68
CA PRO A 502 9.30 -28.79 -22.69
C PRO A 502 8.49 -28.04 -21.63
N SER A 503 8.82 -28.27 -20.35
CA SER A 503 8.11 -27.69 -19.20
C SER A 503 7.93 -26.17 -19.32
N ASP A 504 8.92 -25.53 -19.93
CA ASP A 504 9.02 -24.08 -20.14
C ASP A 504 7.89 -23.56 -21.04
N VAL A 505 7.37 -24.36 -21.98
CA VAL A 505 6.19 -23.98 -22.79
C VAL A 505 4.93 -23.84 -21.93
N ARG A 506 4.84 -24.56 -20.80
CA ARG A 506 3.76 -24.37 -19.81
C ARG A 506 3.96 -23.11 -18.95
N GLN A 507 5.15 -22.50 -18.95
CA GLN A 507 5.47 -21.24 -18.26
C GLN A 507 5.46 -20.01 -19.19
N VAL A 508 5.09 -20.18 -20.47
CA VAL A 508 4.96 -19.09 -21.46
C VAL A 508 3.50 -18.94 -21.94
N ILE A 509 2.62 -19.86 -21.52
CA ILE A 509 1.17 -19.85 -21.78
C ILE A 509 0.38 -19.46 -20.50
N ILE A 510 1.07 -19.36 -19.36
CA ILE A 510 0.61 -18.83 -18.06
C ILE A 510 1.47 -17.62 -17.75
#